data_AF-A0A6J1T443-F1
#
_entry.id   AF-A0A6J1T443-F1
#
_cell.length_a   1.000
_cell.length_b   1.000
_cell.length_c   1.000
_cell.angle_alpha   90.00
_cell.angle_beta   90.00
_cell.angle_gamma   90.00
#
_symmetry.space_group_name_H-M   'P 1'
#
loop_
_entity.id
_entity.type
_entity.pdbx_description
1 polymer ?
#
loop_
_entity_poly.entity_id
_entity_poly.type
_entity_poly.pdbx_seq_one_letter_code
_entity_poly.pdbx_strand_id
1 'polypeptide(L)'
;MPTGDVAVAHGFLQDGGGGVGKVCSSPEAKSGGLILVGPGKHTQHVQVKVYRTSLEHFAVVFPQKKVCRPLGFVNLRHTAVARLPAAGEKVPKVHVKGLTAHASGAGQGLPRQLQHLPGLVVRSRQCDSPNALTFLCEAPKELESWLSAFDPSRTATLQDAMRAQPILEESDEVS
;
A
#
# COMPACT_ATOMS: atom_id res chain seq x y z
N MET A 1 -50.39 1.16 12.11
CA MET A 1 -49.15 0.46 11.73
C MET A 1 -48.50 1.23 10.58
N PRO A 2 -47.54 2.13 10.84
CA PRO A 2 -46.70 2.69 9.78
C PRO A 2 -45.32 2.03 9.77
N THR A 3 -44.90 1.64 8.56
CA THR A 3 -43.57 1.18 8.18
C THR A 3 -42.54 2.30 8.33
N GLY A 4 -41.45 2.04 9.06
CA GLY A 4 -40.33 2.96 9.20
C GLY A 4 -39.34 2.80 8.05
N ASP A 5 -39.21 3.83 7.22
CA ASP A 5 -38.13 3.99 6.27
C ASP A 5 -36.84 4.42 6.99
N VAL A 6 -35.76 3.68 6.76
CA VAL A 6 -34.40 4.00 7.21
C VAL A 6 -33.78 4.92 6.17
N ALA A 7 -33.73 6.22 6.46
CA ALA A 7 -32.98 7.19 5.67
C ALA A 7 -31.47 7.00 5.89
N VAL A 8 -30.76 6.55 4.86
CA VAL A 8 -29.30 6.60 4.79
C VAL A 8 -28.92 8.04 4.44
N ALA A 9 -28.42 8.78 5.43
CA ALA A 9 -27.85 10.10 5.21
C ALA A 9 -26.55 9.98 4.40
N HIS A 10 -26.64 10.17 3.08
CA HIS A 10 -25.51 10.58 2.25
C HIS A 10 -25.26 12.07 2.54
N GLY A 11 -24.29 12.35 3.41
CA GLY A 11 -23.83 13.72 3.68
C GLY A 11 -23.15 14.31 2.44
N PHE A 12 -23.89 15.12 1.68
CA PHE A 12 -23.35 16.05 0.70
C PHE A 12 -23.35 17.44 1.34
N LEU A 13 -22.21 17.87 1.89
CA LEU A 13 -22.03 19.24 2.34
C LEU A 13 -21.48 20.04 1.16
N GLN A 14 -22.37 20.74 0.44
CA GLN A 14 -21.99 21.94 -0.30
C GLN A 14 -22.03 23.09 0.71
N ASP A 15 -20.88 23.68 1.00
CA ASP A 15 -20.81 24.99 1.66
C ASP A 15 -19.87 25.87 0.83
N GLY A 16 -20.46 26.88 0.19
CA GLY A 16 -19.75 27.98 -0.43
C GLY A 16 -19.45 29.02 0.65
N GLY A 17 -18.18 29.21 0.96
CA GLY A 17 -17.74 30.23 1.91
C GLY A 17 -16.23 30.37 1.87
N GLY A 18 -15.74 31.51 1.37
CA GLY A 18 -14.32 31.85 1.33
C GLY A 18 -13.72 31.85 2.74
N GLY A 19 -12.94 30.82 3.02
CA GLY A 19 -12.05 30.73 4.16
C GLY A 19 -10.96 29.74 3.79
N VAL A 20 -9.70 30.10 4.01
CA VAL A 20 -8.53 29.21 3.93
C VAL A 20 -8.64 28.17 5.05
N GLY A 21 -9.64 27.30 4.93
CA GLY A 21 -9.85 26.13 5.78
C GLY A 21 -8.77 25.14 5.42
N LYS A 22 -7.78 25.01 6.29
CA LYS A 22 -6.78 23.93 6.29
C LYS A 22 -7.52 22.62 6.08
N VAL A 23 -7.50 22.11 4.84
CA VAL A 23 -7.99 20.77 4.51
C VAL A 23 -7.18 19.83 5.39
N CYS A 24 -7.80 19.33 6.46
CA CYS A 24 -7.25 18.23 7.24
C CYS A 24 -7.28 17.01 6.32
N SER A 25 -6.26 16.93 5.46
CA SER A 25 -6.03 15.78 4.60
C SER A 25 -5.99 14.56 5.51
N SER A 26 -6.93 13.65 5.30
CA SER A 26 -6.89 12.36 5.98
C SER A 26 -5.49 11.77 5.76
N PRO A 27 -4.81 11.26 6.81
CA PRO A 27 -3.52 10.62 6.65
C PRO A 27 -3.62 9.31 5.86
N GLU A 28 -4.82 8.87 5.47
CA GLU A 28 -5.05 7.70 4.64
C GLU A 28 -4.58 7.95 3.20
N ALA A 29 -3.45 7.34 2.83
CA ALA A 29 -2.86 7.44 1.50
C ALA A 29 -3.58 6.52 0.50
N LYS A 30 -4.03 5.34 0.94
CA LYS A 30 -4.76 4.38 0.11
C LYS A 30 -5.52 3.37 0.96
N SER A 31 -6.69 2.96 0.50
CA SER A 31 -7.39 1.79 1.03
C SER A 31 -8.01 0.94 -0.07
N GLY A 32 -8.23 -0.33 0.22
CA GLY A 32 -8.86 -1.27 -0.70
C GLY A 32 -8.68 -2.73 -0.29
N GLY A 33 -9.29 -3.62 -1.06
CA GLY A 33 -9.21 -5.07 -0.87
C GLY A 33 -7.92 -5.63 -1.47
N LEU A 34 -7.28 -6.54 -0.74
CA LEU A 34 -6.15 -7.36 -1.19
C LEU A 34 -6.34 -8.79 -0.71
N ILE A 35 -5.60 -9.74 -1.29
CA ILE A 35 -5.54 -11.12 -0.80
C ILE A 35 -4.22 -11.31 -0.07
N LEU A 36 -4.26 -11.52 1.24
CA LEU A 36 -3.09 -11.86 2.05
C LEU A 36 -2.77 -13.35 1.90
N VAL A 37 -1.52 -13.66 1.60
CA VAL A 37 -1.01 -15.04 1.51
C VAL A 37 -0.21 -15.34 2.77
N GLY A 38 -0.79 -16.17 3.63
CA GLY A 38 -0.20 -16.62 4.87
C GLY A 38 0.71 -17.85 4.73
N PRO A 39 1.35 -18.26 5.83
CA PRO A 39 2.12 -19.50 5.88
C PRO A 39 1.24 -20.71 5.50
N GLY A 40 1.84 -21.73 4.90
CA GLY A 40 1.10 -22.91 4.44
C GLY A 40 0.19 -22.67 3.24
N LYS A 41 0.41 -21.57 2.49
CA LYS A 41 -0.33 -21.21 1.25
C LYS A 41 -1.79 -20.84 1.50
N HIS A 42 -2.15 -20.57 2.75
CA HIS A 42 -3.49 -20.11 3.09
C HIS A 42 -3.70 -18.69 2.56
N THR A 43 -4.83 -18.43 1.91
CA THR A 43 -5.16 -17.12 1.36
C THR A 43 -6.40 -16.55 2.02
N GLN A 44 -6.34 -15.27 2.35
CA GLN A 44 -7.42 -14.57 3.03
C GLN A 44 -7.68 -13.21 2.37
N HIS A 45 -8.92 -12.92 2.03
CA HIS A 45 -9.30 -11.57 1.61
C HIS A 45 -9.25 -10.62 2.81
N VAL A 46 -8.55 -9.51 2.63
CA VAL A 46 -8.30 -8.50 3.64
C VAL A 46 -8.62 -7.11 3.09
N GLN A 47 -9.07 -6.22 3.97
CA GLN A 47 -9.10 -4.79 3.69
C GLN A 47 -7.80 -4.18 4.23
N VAL A 48 -7.07 -3.45 3.39
CA VAL A 48 -5.84 -2.78 3.80
C VAL A 48 -6.06 -1.27 3.76
N LYS A 49 -5.54 -0.58 4.77
CA LYS A 49 -5.48 0.88 4.83
C LYS A 49 -4.05 1.32 5.08
N VAL A 50 -3.51 2.15 4.20
CA VAL A 50 -2.16 2.72 4.30
C VAL A 50 -2.29 4.13 4.83
N TYR A 51 -1.61 4.39 5.94
CA TYR A 51 -1.56 5.68 6.59
C TYR A 51 -0.15 6.25 6.48
N ARG A 52 -0.07 7.52 6.09
CA ARG A 52 1.17 8.26 5.96
C ARG A 52 1.06 9.59 6.68
N THR A 53 2.00 9.81 7.58
CA THR A 53 2.18 11.08 8.29
C THR A 53 3.63 11.55 8.09
N SER A 54 3.96 12.73 8.63
CA SER A 54 5.35 13.21 8.65
C SER A 54 6.28 12.29 9.46
N LEU A 55 5.74 11.57 10.46
CA LEU A 55 6.52 10.76 11.41
C LEU A 55 6.32 9.25 11.27
N GLU A 56 5.32 8.80 10.52
CA GLU A 56 4.99 7.39 10.40
C GLU A 56 4.52 7.03 9.00
N HIS A 57 4.80 5.80 8.58
CA HIS A 57 4.23 5.22 7.37
C HIS A 57 3.93 3.76 7.69
N PHE A 58 2.64 3.40 7.72
CA PHE A 58 2.21 2.07 8.14
C PHE A 58 0.95 1.64 7.42
N ALA A 59 0.77 0.32 7.29
CA ALA A 59 -0.46 -0.28 6.79
C ALA A 59 -1.18 -1.01 7.92
N VAL A 60 -2.50 -0.87 8.01
CA VAL A 60 -3.36 -1.66 8.89
C VAL A 60 -4.12 -2.66 8.05
N VAL A 61 -4.11 -3.92 8.48
CA VAL A 61 -4.75 -5.05 7.79
C VAL A 61 -5.96 -5.48 8.57
N PHE A 62 -7.12 -5.50 7.93
CA PHE A 62 -8.40 -5.93 8.51
C PHE A 62 -8.91 -7.18 7.77
N PRO A 63 -9.61 -8.10 8.46
CA PRO A 63 -10.37 -9.13 7.75
C PRO A 63 -11.49 -8.47 6.94
N GLN A 64 -11.81 -9.00 5.76
CA GLN A 64 -12.91 -8.44 4.94
C GLN A 64 -14.30 -8.78 5.50
N LYS A 65 -14.41 -9.80 6.35
CA LYS A 65 -15.67 -10.18 7.04
C LYS A 65 -16.04 -9.13 8.10
N LYS A 66 -17.31 -9.09 8.53
CA LYS A 66 -17.93 -8.09 9.44
C LYS A 66 -17.27 -7.91 10.84
N VAL A 67 -16.06 -8.43 11.07
CA VAL A 67 -15.32 -8.29 12.32
C VAL A 67 -14.44 -7.04 12.25
N CYS A 68 -14.74 -6.03 13.05
CA CYS A 68 -14.05 -4.74 13.06
C CYS A 68 -12.65 -4.76 13.73
N ARG A 69 -12.02 -5.93 13.95
CA ARG A 69 -10.70 -6.02 14.59
C ARG A 69 -9.59 -6.14 13.55
N PRO A 70 -8.54 -5.32 13.61
CA PRO A 70 -7.38 -5.47 12.73
C PRO A 70 -6.67 -6.81 13.00
N LEU A 71 -6.21 -7.46 11.93
CA LEU A 71 -5.32 -8.62 11.99
C LEU A 71 -3.92 -8.21 12.48
N GLY A 72 -3.53 -6.98 12.16
CA GLY A 72 -2.24 -6.41 12.55
C GLY A 72 -1.95 -5.12 11.79
N PHE A 73 -0.76 -4.60 12.03
CA PHE A 73 -0.20 -3.46 11.31
C PHE A 73 1.21 -3.78 10.82
N VAL A 74 1.63 -3.09 9.77
CA VAL A 74 2.94 -3.23 9.13
C VAL A 74 3.60 -1.87 9.13
N ASN A 75 4.76 -1.74 9.77
CA ASN A 75 5.56 -0.52 9.69
C ASN A 75 6.28 -0.49 8.33
N LEU A 76 5.89 0.44 7.46
CA LEU A 76 6.40 0.51 6.09
C LEU A 76 7.74 1.25 5.98
N ARG A 77 8.12 2.08 6.96
CA ARG A 77 9.38 2.85 6.94
C ARG A 77 10.61 1.97 6.82
N HIS A 78 10.59 0.83 7.49
CA HIS A 78 11.70 -0.12 7.50
C HIS A 78 11.41 -1.34 6.65
N THR A 79 10.59 -1.20 5.59
CA THR A 79 10.29 -2.30 4.67
C THR A 79 10.88 -2.07 3.29
N ALA A 80 11.13 -3.18 2.60
CA ALA A 80 11.36 -3.23 1.18
C ALA A 80 10.11 -3.81 0.53
N VAL A 81 9.62 -3.14 -0.50
CA VAL A 81 8.44 -3.55 -1.26
C VAL A 81 8.90 -3.93 -2.65
N ALA A 82 8.54 -5.13 -3.09
CA ALA A 82 8.88 -5.63 -4.41
C ALA A 82 7.63 -6.13 -5.11
N ARG A 83 7.60 -6.01 -6.43
CA ARG A 83 6.60 -6.68 -7.26
C ARG A 83 6.81 -8.19 -7.15
N LEU A 84 5.72 -8.94 -7.01
CA LEU A 84 5.76 -10.40 -7.07
C LEU A 84 6.03 -10.83 -8.53
N PRO A 85 7.03 -11.69 -8.79
CA PRO A 85 7.31 -12.15 -10.14
C PRO A 85 6.12 -12.94 -10.69
N ALA A 86 5.77 -12.69 -11.96
CA ALA A 86 4.74 -13.46 -12.62
C ALA A 86 5.15 -14.94 -12.70
N ALA A 87 4.19 -15.86 -12.57
CA ALA A 87 4.47 -17.28 -12.71
C ALA A 87 5.07 -17.57 -14.10
N GLY A 88 6.37 -17.87 -14.15
CA GLY A 88 7.13 -18.10 -15.38
C GLY A 88 8.31 -17.15 -15.58
N GLU A 89 8.46 -16.10 -14.78
CA GLU A 89 9.63 -15.24 -14.82
C GLU A 89 10.84 -16.01 -14.26
N LYS A 90 11.77 -16.39 -15.14
CA LYS A 90 13.05 -16.99 -14.75
C LYS A 90 13.84 -15.93 -14.00
N VAL A 91 13.81 -15.97 -12.66
CA VAL A 91 14.75 -15.19 -11.85
C VAL A 91 16.16 -15.55 -12.36
N PRO A 92 16.99 -14.57 -12.76
CA PRO A 92 18.34 -14.87 -13.23
C PRO A 92 19.05 -15.63 -12.11
N LYS A 93 19.46 -16.88 -12.42
CA LYS A 93 20.36 -17.65 -11.57
C LYS A 93 21.68 -16.90 -11.56
N VAL A 94 21.89 -16.05 -10.56
CA VAL A 94 23.20 -15.45 -10.33
C VAL A 94 24.10 -16.57 -9.85
N HIS A 95 24.90 -17.11 -10.76
CA HIS A 95 25.94 -18.08 -10.43
C HIS A 95 27.11 -17.33 -9.80
N VAL A 96 27.02 -17.06 -8.50
CA VAL A 96 28.20 -16.67 -7.71
C VAL A 96 28.91 -17.98 -7.35
N LYS A 97 30.10 -18.20 -7.90
CA LYS A 97 30.96 -19.34 -7.57
C LYS A 97 31.10 -19.43 -6.04
N GLY A 98 30.49 -20.43 -5.41
CA GLY A 98 30.68 -20.74 -3.98
C GLY A 98 29.44 -20.66 -3.07
N LEU A 99 28.30 -20.08 -3.51
CA LEU A 99 27.06 -20.07 -2.71
C LEU A 99 25.86 -20.34 -3.61
N THR A 100 25.35 -21.58 -3.58
CA THR A 100 24.04 -21.91 -4.17
C THR A 100 22.95 -21.41 -3.23
N ALA A 101 22.66 -20.11 -3.27
CA ALA A 101 21.48 -19.57 -2.59
C ALA A 101 20.24 -20.02 -3.36
N HIS A 102 19.50 -21.00 -2.82
CA HIS A 102 18.12 -21.23 -3.23
C HIS A 102 17.33 -20.01 -2.77
N ALA A 103 17.16 -19.02 -3.64
CA ALA A 103 16.19 -17.96 -3.45
C ALA A 103 14.81 -18.63 -3.36
N SER A 104 14.36 -18.92 -2.13
CA SER A 104 13.09 -19.56 -1.84
C SER A 104 12.00 -18.73 -2.52
N GLY A 105 11.40 -19.32 -3.55
CA GLY A 105 10.60 -18.60 -4.53
C GLY A 105 9.35 -18.05 -3.88
N ALA A 106 9.28 -16.72 -3.77
CA ALA A 106 8.10 -16.00 -3.32
C ALA A 106 6.83 -16.33 -4.16
N GLY A 107 6.99 -16.91 -5.36
CA GLY A 107 5.90 -17.36 -6.24
C GLY A 107 5.66 -18.88 -6.32
N GLN A 108 6.54 -19.74 -5.79
CA GLN A 108 6.42 -21.20 -5.98
C GLN A 108 5.39 -21.88 -5.04
N GLY A 109 4.82 -21.11 -4.12
CA GLY A 109 3.87 -21.59 -3.13
C GLY A 109 2.40 -21.33 -3.45
N LEU A 110 2.08 -20.49 -4.43
CA LEU A 110 0.69 -20.05 -4.61
C LEU A 110 -0.23 -21.16 -5.15
N PRO A 111 -1.51 -21.21 -4.69
CA PRO A 111 -2.52 -22.05 -5.33
C PRO A 111 -2.55 -21.78 -6.83
N ARG A 112 -2.68 -22.82 -7.67
CA ARG A 112 -2.64 -22.68 -9.15
C ARG A 112 -3.58 -21.59 -9.67
N GLN A 113 -4.74 -21.45 -9.03
CA GLN A 113 -5.75 -20.45 -9.36
C GLN A 113 -5.29 -19.00 -9.12
N LEU A 114 -4.29 -18.75 -8.27
CA LEU A 114 -3.84 -17.40 -7.90
C LEU A 114 -2.47 -17.05 -8.47
N GLN A 115 -1.82 -17.97 -9.20
CA GLN A 115 -0.50 -17.76 -9.80
C GLN A 115 -0.47 -16.70 -10.91
N HIS A 116 -1.62 -16.40 -11.50
CA HIS A 116 -1.76 -15.39 -12.54
C HIS A 116 -2.01 -13.98 -11.96
N LEU A 117 -2.31 -13.89 -10.65
CA LEU A 117 -2.61 -12.60 -10.04
C LEU A 117 -1.33 -11.80 -9.80
N PRO A 118 -1.30 -10.52 -10.20
CA PRO A 118 -0.23 -9.63 -9.81
C PRO A 118 -0.22 -9.44 -8.30
N GLY A 119 0.95 -9.17 -7.73
CA GLY A 119 1.07 -8.98 -6.30
C GLY A 119 2.29 -8.18 -5.91
N LEU A 120 2.40 -7.95 -4.62
CA LEU A 120 3.55 -7.30 -4.00
C LEU A 120 3.98 -8.08 -2.76
N VAL A 121 5.27 -8.03 -2.49
CA VAL A 121 5.91 -8.66 -1.34
C VAL A 121 6.51 -7.56 -0.49
N VAL A 122 6.15 -7.55 0.79
CA VAL A 122 6.64 -6.61 1.79
C VAL A 122 7.57 -7.36 2.74
N ARG A 123 8.82 -6.92 2.86
CA ARG A 123 9.82 -7.52 3.73
C ARG A 123 10.36 -6.47 4.69
N SER A 124 10.45 -6.79 5.98
CA SER A 124 11.18 -5.93 6.90
C SER A 124 12.67 -5.93 6.54
N ARG A 125 13.28 -4.75 6.48
CA ARG A 125 14.73 -4.58 6.25
C ARG A 125 15.56 -4.92 7.48
N GLN A 126 14.95 -4.89 8.66
CA GLN A 126 15.62 -5.09 9.95
C GLN A 126 15.60 -6.55 10.40
N CYS A 127 14.98 -7.44 9.62
CA CYS A 127 14.81 -8.83 10.00
C CYS A 127 15.22 -9.71 8.83
N ASP A 128 16.34 -10.42 8.97
CA ASP A 128 16.77 -11.47 8.05
C ASP A 128 15.83 -12.68 8.06
N SER A 129 14.78 -12.66 8.89
CA SER A 129 13.79 -13.73 8.89
C SER A 129 13.07 -13.82 7.53
N PRO A 130 12.66 -15.03 7.13
CA PRO A 130 11.91 -15.25 5.89
C PRO A 130 10.49 -14.66 5.92
N ASN A 131 10.12 -13.89 6.95
CA ASN A 131 8.77 -13.35 7.15
C ASN A 131 8.51 -12.18 6.20
N ALA A 132 8.17 -12.54 4.96
CA ALA A 132 7.62 -11.65 3.97
C ALA A 132 6.09 -11.74 3.99
N LEU A 133 5.42 -10.59 3.92
CA LEU A 133 3.99 -10.54 3.65
C LEU A 133 3.76 -10.44 2.15
N THR A 134 2.99 -11.38 1.61
CA THR A 134 2.65 -11.38 0.20
C THR A 134 1.18 -10.99 0.05
N PHE A 135 0.93 -9.96 -0.74
CA PHE A 135 -0.40 -9.49 -1.08
C PHE A 135 -0.62 -9.68 -2.58
N LEU A 136 -1.79 -10.22 -2.95
CA LEU A 136 -2.23 -10.30 -4.34
C LEU A 136 -3.29 -9.23 -4.61
N CYS A 137 -3.22 -8.66 -5.80
CA CYS A 137 -4.13 -7.66 -6.32
C CYS A 137 -5.11 -8.32 -7.29
N GLU A 138 -6.40 -8.23 -6.99
CA GLU A 138 -7.44 -8.72 -7.91
C GLU A 138 -7.55 -7.85 -9.17
N ALA A 139 -7.27 -6.55 -9.05
CA ALA A 139 -7.26 -5.60 -10.15
C ALA A 139 -5.80 -5.25 -10.54
N PRO A 140 -5.27 -5.78 -11.67
CA PRO A 140 -3.89 -5.54 -12.09
C PRO A 140 -3.54 -4.06 -12.24
N LYS A 141 -4.49 -3.25 -12.70
CA LYS A 141 -4.35 -1.79 -12.84
C LYS A 141 -4.04 -1.07 -11.54
N GLU A 142 -4.36 -1.66 -10.39
CA GLU A 142 -4.14 -1.06 -9.08
C GLU A 142 -2.76 -1.39 -8.50
N LEU A 143 -2.04 -2.36 -9.06
CA LEU A 143 -0.78 -2.83 -8.50
C LEU A 143 0.24 -1.68 -8.35
N GLU A 144 0.40 -0.84 -9.36
CA GLU A 144 1.34 0.30 -9.30
C GLU A 144 0.94 1.32 -8.23
N SER A 145 -0.36 1.55 -8.07
CA SER A 145 -0.88 2.42 -7.01
C SER A 145 -0.60 1.83 -5.63
N TRP A 146 -0.73 0.51 -5.46
CA TRP A 146 -0.37 -0.18 -4.22
C TRP A 146 1.13 -0.19 -3.95
N LEU A 147 1.97 -0.44 -4.97
CA LEU A 147 3.43 -0.37 -4.83
C LEU A 147 3.88 1.03 -4.40
N SER A 148 3.31 2.08 -5.01
CA SER A 148 3.57 3.47 -4.63
C SER A 148 3.12 3.76 -3.19
N ALA A 149 1.93 3.31 -2.80
CA ALA A 149 1.41 3.50 -1.46
C ALA A 149 2.26 2.77 -0.40
N PHE A 150 2.71 1.55 -0.66
CA PHE A 150 3.52 0.78 0.30
C PHE A 150 4.98 1.25 0.39
N ASP A 151 5.52 1.84 -0.67
CA ASP A 151 6.92 2.24 -0.74
C ASP A 151 7.11 3.72 -0.31
N PRO A 152 7.72 3.97 0.87
CA PRO A 152 7.95 5.34 1.33
C PRO A 152 8.86 6.16 0.41
N SER A 153 9.68 5.51 -0.42
CA SER A 153 10.60 6.17 -1.36
C SER A 153 9.96 6.59 -2.67
N ARG A 154 8.82 5.96 -3.05
CA ARG A 154 8.10 6.25 -4.30
C ARG A 154 7.08 7.35 -4.17
N THR A 155 6.65 7.63 -2.95
CA THR A 155 5.69 8.69 -2.67
C THR A 155 6.48 9.91 -2.19
N ALA A 156 6.45 11.02 -2.95
CA ALA A 156 7.03 12.29 -2.47
C ALA A 156 6.43 12.63 -1.11
N THR A 157 7.25 12.97 -0.11
CA THR A 157 6.68 13.40 1.18
C THR A 157 5.94 14.72 0.99
N LEU A 158 4.93 14.99 1.81
CA LEU A 158 4.24 16.28 1.81
C LEU A 158 5.24 17.42 2.10
N GLN A 159 6.30 17.15 2.88
CA GLN A 159 7.42 18.07 3.08
C GLN A 159 8.23 18.30 1.79
N ASP A 160 8.50 17.27 0.98
CA ASP A 160 9.15 17.44 -0.33
C ASP A 160 8.29 18.27 -1.29
N ALA A 161 6.97 18.03 -1.31
CA ALA A 161 6.03 18.78 -2.15
C ALA A 161 5.93 20.26 -1.73
N MET A 162 5.97 20.56 -0.42
CA MET A 162 5.98 21.93 0.09
C MET A 162 7.32 22.63 -0.16
N ARG A 163 8.44 21.89 -0.14
CA ARG A 163 9.77 22.44 -0.41
C ARG A 163 10.00 22.74 -1.89
N ALA A 164 9.26 22.08 -2.78
CA ALA A 164 9.38 22.26 -4.23
C ALA A 164 8.59 23.47 -4.78
N GLN A 165 8.06 24.36 -3.94
CA GLN A 165 7.44 25.60 -4.42
C GLN A 165 8.52 26.52 -5.01
N PRO A 166 8.47 26.86 -6.31
CA PRO A 166 9.41 27.80 -6.90
C PRO A 166 9.20 29.17 -6.24
N ILE A 167 10.27 29.74 -5.70
CA ILE A 167 10.30 31.13 -5.25
C ILE A 167 10.06 31.96 -6.51
N LEU A 168 8.92 32.64 -6.55
CA LEU A 168 8.66 33.65 -7.58
C LEU A 168 9.69 34.76 -7.33
N GLU A 169 10.72 34.85 -8.18
CA GLU A 169 11.58 36.03 -8.18
C GLU A 169 10.72 37.21 -8.64
N GLU A 170 10.37 38.09 -7.70
CA GLU A 170 9.84 39.42 -8.02
C GLU A 170 10.97 40.19 -8.71
N SER A 171 10.82 40.39 -10.02
CA SER A 171 11.68 41.30 -10.77
C SER A 171 11.31 42.75 -10.41
N ASP A 172 12.13 43.38 -9.58
CA ASP A 172 12.13 44.83 -9.39
C ASP A 172 12.49 45.51 -10.72
N GLU A 173 11.47 46.11 -11.36
CA GLU A 173 11.64 47.00 -12.50
C GLU A 173 12.01 48.40 -11.97
N VAL A 174 13.30 48.74 -12.00
CA VAL A 174 13.79 50.10 -11.70
C VAL A 174 13.61 50.98 -12.94
N SER A 175 12.79 52.02 -12.80
CA SER A 175 12.63 53.14 -13.75
C SER A 175 13.79 54.13 -13.71
#